data_AF-X1S3E3-F1
#
_entry.id   AF-X1S3E3-F1
#
_cell.length_a   1.000
_cell.length_b   1.000
_cell.length_c   1.000
_cell.angle_alpha   90.00
_cell.angle_beta   90.00
_cell.angle_gamma   90.00
#
_symmetry.space_group_name_H-M   'P 1'
#
loop_
_entity.id
_entity.type
_entity.pdbx_description
1 polymer ?
#
loop_
_entity_poly.entity_id
_entity_poly.type
_entity_poly.pdbx_seq_one_letter_code
_entity_poly.pdbx_strand_id
1 'polypeptide(L)' 'MTYNVTLIPGDGVGPEVTEATRRVLEVTGVKFRWDLAYVGSSAQKTLGTPLPEAVFESIRKNRVAPGY' A
#
# COMPACT_ATOMS: atom_id res chain seq x y z
N MET A 1 7.44 18.59 4.11
CA MET A 1 7.45 17.34 4.90
C MET A 1 7.07 16.20 3.97
N THR A 2 7.66 15.01 4.13
CA THR A 2 7.32 13.84 3.30
C THR A 2 6.58 12.82 4.15
N TYR A 3 5.46 12.32 3.67
CA TYR A 3 4.66 11.29 4.34
C TYR A 3 5.07 9.90 3.85
N ASN A 4 5.49 9.03 4.76
CA ASN A 4 5.70 7.62 4.45
C ASN A 4 4.34 6.91 4.58
N VAL A 5 3.90 6.25 3.52
CA VAL A 5 2.58 5.64 3.45
C VAL A 5 2.71 4.23 2.91
N THR A 6 2.20 3.25 3.66
CA THR A 6 2.00 1.90 3.15
C THR A 6 0.89 1.93 2.10
N LEU A 7 1.22 1.59 0.86
CA LEU A 7 0.28 1.52 -0.25
C LEU A 7 -0.02 0.05 -0.53
N ILE A 8 -1.27 -0.33 -0.31
CA ILE A 8 -1.76 -1.70 -0.54
C ILE A 8 -2.66 -1.69 -1.78
N PRO A 9 -2.18 -2.15 -2.95
CA PRO A 9 -3.04 -2.33 -4.11
C PRO A 9 -4.12 -3.37 -3.82
N GLY A 10 -5.37 -3.09 -4.17
CA GLY A 10 -6.45 -4.07 -4.09
C GLY A 10 -6.30 -5.19 -5.13
N ASP A 11 -7.16 -6.21 -5.05
CA ASP A 11 -7.30 -7.22 -6.10
C ASP A 11 -8.34 -6.80 -7.17
N GLY A 12 -8.41 -7.53 -8.30
CA GLY A 12 -9.37 -7.24 -9.37
C GLY A 12 -9.04 -5.92 -10.06
N VAL A 13 -9.97 -4.96 -10.04
CA VAL A 13 -9.77 -3.58 -10.56
C VAL A 13 -8.97 -2.69 -9.59
N GLY A 14 -8.62 -3.24 -8.41
CA GLY A 14 -7.93 -2.54 -7.34
C GLY A 14 -6.62 -1.88 -7.77
N PRO A 15 -5.70 -2.55 -8.49
CA PRO A 15 -4.42 -1.96 -8.87
C PRO A 15 -4.56 -0.71 -9.73
N GLU A 16 -5.51 -0.70 -10.67
CA GLU A 16 -5.79 0.43 -11.54
C GLU A 16 -6.35 1.63 -10.76
N VAL A 17 -7.28 1.37 -9.83
CA VAL A 17 -7.85 2.43 -8.97
C VAL A 17 -6.81 2.98 -7.99
N THR A 18 -5.97 2.11 -7.42
CA THR A 18 -4.87 2.51 -6.54
C THR A 18 -3.86 3.39 -7.28
N GLU A 19 -3.48 3.02 -8.51
CA GLU A 19 -2.55 3.81 -9.32
C GLU A 19 -3.16 5.15 -9.75
N ALA A 20 -4.44 5.19 -10.13
CA ALA A 20 -5.14 6.43 -10.42
C ALA A 20 -5.17 7.36 -9.20
N THR A 21 -5.45 6.81 -8.01
CA THR A 21 -5.43 7.55 -6.75
C THR A 21 -4.05 8.12 -6.45
N ARG A 22 -2.99 7.32 -6.61
CA ARG A 22 -1.59 7.75 -6.42
C ARG A 22 -1.26 8.95 -7.30
N ARG A 23 -1.64 8.92 -8.58
CA ARG A 23 -1.41 10.02 -9.53
C ARG A 23 -2.13 11.30 -9.11
N VAL A 24 -3.39 11.20 -8.68
CA VAL A 24 -4.15 12.36 -8.19
C VAL A 24 -3.51 12.95 -6.94
N LEU A 25 -3.00 12.12 -6.03
CA LEU A 25 -2.31 12.59 -4.83
C LEU A 25 -0.97 13.26 -5.16
N GLU A 26 -0.21 12.75 -6.12
CA GLU A 26 1.10 13.28 -6.49
C GLU A 26 1.04 14.70 -7.10
N VAL A 27 -0.09 15.06 -7.73
CA VAL A 27 -0.27 16.42 -8.27
C VAL A 27 -0.68 17.47 -7.23
N THR A 28 -1.02 17.05 -6.00
CA THR A 28 -1.40 17.98 -4.92
C THR A 28 -0.22 18.80 -4.37
N GLY A 29 1.02 18.44 -4.72
CA GLY A 29 2.23 19.03 -4.14
C GLY A 29 2.63 18.44 -2.78
N VAL A 30 1.81 17.56 -2.20
CA VAL A 30 2.18 16.77 -1.02
C VAL A 30 3.23 15.73 -1.41
N LYS A 31 4.31 15.64 -0.64
CA LYS A 31 5.38 14.68 -0.89
C LYS A 31 5.05 13.35 -0.20
N PHE A 32 4.93 12.29 -0.99
CA PHE A 32 4.71 10.94 -0.50
C PHE A 32 5.92 10.05 -0.76
N ARG A 33 6.16 9.11 0.15
CA ARG A 33 6.99 7.93 -0.07
C ARG A 33 6.11 6.72 0.10
N TRP A 34 5.84 6.05 -1.02
CA TRP A 34 5.00 4.86 -1.05
C TRP A 34 5.82 3.63 -0.69
N ASP A 35 5.35 2.86 0.28
CA ASP A 35 5.87 1.57 0.67
C ASP A 35 4.86 0.50 0.19
N LEU A 36 5.17 -0.17 -0.92
CA LEU A 36 4.25 -1.10 -1.55
C LEU A 36 4.15 -2.39 -0.74
N ALA A 37 2.93 -2.74 -0.36
CA ALA A 37 2.62 -3.97 0.36
C ALA A 37 1.50 -4.71 -0.37
N TYR A 38 1.61 -6.02 -0.52
CA TYR A 38 0.64 -6.83 -1.25
C TYR A 38 -0.09 -7.76 -0.29
N VAL A 39 -1.42 -7.83 -0.43
CA VAL A 39 -2.30 -8.73 0.32
C VAL A 39 -3.25 -9.46 -0.64
N GLY A 40 -4.04 -10.39 -0.11
CA GLY A 40 -5.12 -11.03 -0.86
C GLY A 40 -4.63 -12.03 -1.90
N SER A 41 -5.37 -12.13 -3.00
CA SER A 41 -5.18 -13.12 -4.06
C SER A 41 -3.84 -12.93 -4.77
N SER A 42 -3.45 -11.68 -4.99
CA SER A 42 -2.17 -11.34 -5.62
C SER A 42 -0.98 -11.77 -4.76
N ALA A 43 -1.06 -11.56 -3.44
CA ALA A 43 -0.05 -12.04 -2.50
C ALA A 43 -0.06 -13.56 -2.37
N GLN A 44 -1.22 -14.21 -2.33
CA GLN A 44 -1.31 -15.67 -2.30
C GLN A 44 -0.61 -16.31 -3.51
N LYS A 45 -0.80 -15.75 -4.71
CA LYS A 45 -0.20 -16.26 -5.95
C LYS A 45 1.31 -16.08 -6.01
N THR A 46 1.82 -14.96 -5.48
CA THR A 46 3.23 -14.58 -5.64
C THR A 46 4.11 -14.94 -4.43
N LEU A 47 3.53 -14.92 -3.22
CA LEU A 47 4.23 -15.08 -1.94
C LEU A 47 3.74 -16.30 -1.15
N GLY A 48 2.73 -17.02 -1.63
CA GLY A 48 2.22 -18.25 -1.01
C GLY A 48 1.34 -18.03 0.24
N THR A 49 1.11 -16.79 0.63
CA THR A 49 0.24 -16.39 1.75
C THR A 49 -0.59 -15.17 1.36
N PRO A 50 -1.87 -15.05 1.78
CA PRO A 50 -2.68 -13.89 1.45
C PRO A 50 -2.33 -12.69 2.34
N LEU A 51 -1.58 -12.89 3.43
CA LEU A 51 -1.23 -11.86 4.39
C LEU A 51 0.22 -12.04 4.88
N PRO A 52 1.22 -11.58 4.10
CA PRO A 52 2.63 -11.64 4.49
C PRO A 52 2.94 -10.79 5.73
N GLU A 53 3.83 -11.26 6.60
CA GLU A 53 4.22 -10.51 7.82
C GLU A 53 4.82 -9.13 7.49
N ALA A 54 5.54 -9.01 6.37
CA ALA A 54 6.13 -7.77 5.89
C ALA A 54 5.10 -6.62 5.71
N VAL A 55 3.82 -6.95 5.49
CA VAL A 55 2.74 -5.96 5.42
C VAL A 55 2.54 -5.29 6.78
N PHE A 56 2.53 -6.08 7.86
CA PHE A 56 2.40 -5.56 9.22
C PHE A 56 3.64 -4.76 9.63
N GLU A 57 4.83 -5.18 9.23
CA GLU A 57 6.07 -4.41 9.44
C GLU A 57 5.99 -3.04 8.77
N SER A 58 5.53 -2.99 7.51
CA SER A 58 5.32 -1.73 6.78
C SER A 58 4.32 -0.82 7.48
N ILE A 59 3.17 -1.36 7.90
CA ILE A 59 2.13 -0.60 8.60
C ILE A 59 2.67 -0.01 9.90
N ARG A 60 3.30 -0.83 10.76
CA ARG A 60 3.88 -0.39 12.04
C ARG A 60 4.96 0.68 11.85
N LYS A 61 5.77 0.55 10.80
CA LYS A 61 6.82 1.51 10.45
C LYS A 61 6.23 2.87 10.03
N ASN A 62 5.16 2.86 9.27
CA ASN A 62 4.60 4.08 8.67
C ASN A 62 3.52 4.75 9.55
N ARG A 63 2.85 4.01 10.45
CA ARG A 63 1.88 4.52 11.44
C ARG A 63 0.65 5.24 10.86
N VAL A 64 0.28 4.95 9.62
CA VAL A 64 -0.87 5.58 8.93
C VAL A 64 -2.05 4.60 8.76
N ALA A 65 -2.13 3.56 9.60
CA ALA A 65 -3.27 2.65 9.65
C ALA A 65 -3.96 2.74 11.02
N PRO A 66 -5.30 2.76 11.10
CA PRO A 66 -6.00 2.75 12.39
C PRO A 66 -5.73 1.44 13.15
N GLY A 67 -5.18 1.53 14.37
CA GLY A 67 -5.10 0.41 15.32
C GLY A 67 -3.79 -0.40 15.36
N TYR A 68 -2.73 0.00 14.63
CA TYR A 68 -1.40 -0.64 14.66
C TYR A 68 -0.24 0.36 14.66
#